data_AF-A0AAU7AQQ0-F1
#
_entry.id   AF-A0AAU7AQQ0-F1
#
_cell.length_a   1.000
_cell.length_b   1.000
_cell.length_c   1.000
_cell.angle_alpha   90.00
_cell.angle_beta   90.00
_cell.angle_gamma   90.00
#
_symmetry.space_group_name_H-M   'P 1'
#
loop_
_entity.id
_entity.type
_entity.pdbx_description
1 polymer ?
#
loop_
_entity_poly.entity_id
_entity_poly.type
_entity_poly.pdbx_seq_one_letter_code
_entity_poly.pdbx_strand_id
1 'polypeptide(L)'
;MTELRISPSHRTPDATPIACSLDARDYAERLAQMTALGAEALIDSRRDGAHAELRFTAVPGGRDRVAAIAAAEEECCAFLHMKVVDEPNEVKLTIDGPADAAVVIEDLVDAFRGPERPLRTSRVPVKVVGKSGAAVAGASVLMVLCCAVGPAVLGAVAGAMIGGWFGIAAAVLVAVGVGLGVQRRKGASGTGSCSCSC
;
A
#
# COMPACT_ATOMS: atom_id res chain seq x y z
N MET A 1 -45.46 57.13 6.09
CA MET A 1 -46.19 55.87 5.88
C MET A 1 -45.68 55.26 4.58
N THR A 2 -44.47 54.69 4.63
CA THR A 2 -43.85 54.01 3.48
C THR A 2 -43.07 52.83 4.04
N GLU A 3 -43.78 51.71 4.19
CA GLU A 3 -43.18 50.42 4.52
C GLU A 3 -42.34 49.96 3.33
N LEU A 4 -41.01 50.00 3.49
CA LEU A 4 -40.09 49.39 2.55
C LEU A 4 -40.20 47.88 2.73
N ARG A 5 -40.98 47.21 1.88
CA ARG A 5 -41.06 45.75 1.85
C ARG A 5 -39.68 45.19 1.50
N ILE A 6 -39.01 44.62 2.50
CA ILE A 6 -37.82 43.80 2.31
C ILE A 6 -38.27 42.56 1.54
N SER A 7 -37.87 42.47 0.27
CA SER A 7 -38.06 41.29 -0.55
C SER A 7 -37.19 40.16 0.02
N PRO A 8 -37.70 38.92 0.18
CA PRO A 8 -36.88 37.83 0.66
C PRO A 8 -35.88 37.47 -0.43
N SER A 9 -34.61 37.85 -0.25
CA SER A 9 -33.52 37.29 -1.05
C SER A 9 -33.55 35.78 -0.90
N HIS A 10 -33.77 35.12 -2.03
CA HIS A 10 -33.57 33.69 -2.21
C HIS A 10 -32.20 33.30 -1.64
N ARG A 11 -32.20 32.68 -0.46
CA ARG A 11 -30.99 32.11 0.14
C ARG A 11 -30.69 30.86 -0.69
N THR A 12 -29.77 30.98 -1.65
CA THR A 12 -29.13 29.81 -2.24
C THR A 12 -28.62 28.97 -1.06
N PRO A 13 -28.91 27.66 -0.97
CA PRO A 13 -28.28 26.82 0.02
C PRO A 13 -26.78 27.08 -0.06
N ASP A 14 -26.15 27.39 1.07
CA ASP A 14 -24.69 27.52 1.14
C ASP A 14 -24.11 26.36 0.36
N ALA A 15 -23.36 26.66 -0.70
CA ALA A 15 -22.56 25.68 -1.41
C ALA A 15 -21.54 25.19 -0.39
N THR A 16 -21.91 24.17 0.37
CA THR A 16 -21.02 23.50 1.32
C THR A 16 -19.78 23.14 0.53
N PRO A 17 -18.59 23.64 0.92
CA PRO A 17 -17.38 23.38 0.18
C PRO A 17 -17.23 21.87 0.07
N ILE A 18 -17.13 21.42 -1.18
CA ILE A 18 -17.00 20.01 -1.48
C ILE A 18 -15.59 19.60 -1.08
N ALA A 19 -15.47 19.10 0.15
CA ALA A 19 -14.23 18.62 0.71
C ALA A 19 -14.48 17.21 1.24
N CYS A 20 -13.63 16.28 0.83
CA CYS A 20 -13.64 14.93 1.36
C CYS A 20 -13.56 15.01 2.89
N SER A 21 -14.52 14.40 3.59
CA SER A 21 -14.55 14.41 5.06
C SER A 21 -13.53 13.44 5.69
N LEU A 22 -12.72 12.76 4.88
CA LEU A 22 -11.70 11.83 5.32
C LEU A 22 -10.55 12.58 6.00
N ASP A 23 -10.00 11.99 7.06
CA ASP A 23 -8.74 12.45 7.61
C ASP A 23 -7.56 12.09 6.68
N ALA A 24 -6.39 12.66 6.95
CA ALA A 24 -5.23 12.50 6.07
C ALA A 24 -4.74 11.04 5.94
N ARG A 25 -4.94 10.21 6.97
CA ARG A 25 -4.55 8.79 6.93
C ARG A 25 -5.55 8.02 6.06
N ASP A 26 -6.83 8.21 6.30
CA ASP A 26 -7.88 7.52 5.55
C ASP A 26 -7.82 7.90 4.06
N TYR A 27 -7.49 9.16 3.75
CA TYR A 27 -7.23 9.61 2.39
C TYR A 27 -6.01 8.90 1.75
N ALA A 28 -4.91 8.77 2.48
CA ALA A 28 -3.72 8.07 1.99
C ALA A 28 -3.99 6.57 1.76
N GLU A 29 -4.78 5.94 2.62
CA GLU A 29 -5.23 4.56 2.44
C GLU A 29 -6.11 4.41 1.19
N ARG A 30 -7.00 5.38 0.93
CA ARG A 30 -7.83 5.39 -0.27
C ARG A 30 -7.00 5.43 -1.55
N LEU A 31 -6.01 6.34 -1.61
CA LEU A 31 -5.09 6.43 -2.74
C LEU A 31 -4.29 5.14 -2.94
N ALA A 32 -3.83 4.52 -1.85
CA ALA A 32 -3.10 3.25 -1.91
C ALA A 32 -3.97 2.11 -2.46
N GLN A 33 -5.26 2.07 -2.10
CA GLN A 33 -6.21 1.07 -2.63
C GLN A 33 -6.41 1.23 -4.15
N MET A 34 -6.63 2.47 -4.62
CA MET A 34 -6.76 2.77 -6.04
C MET A 34 -5.48 2.41 -6.81
N THR A 35 -4.32 2.83 -6.31
CA THR A 35 -3.01 2.54 -6.92
C THR A 35 -2.75 1.04 -6.99
N ALA A 36 -3.06 0.30 -5.93
CA ALA A 36 -2.84 -1.14 -5.90
C ALA A 36 -3.75 -1.89 -6.90
N LEU A 37 -5.04 -1.53 -6.95
CA LEU A 37 -5.97 -2.11 -7.92
C LEU A 37 -5.60 -1.75 -9.35
N GLY A 38 -5.18 -0.51 -9.55
CA GLY A 38 -4.62 0.01 -10.77
C GLY A 38 -3.47 -0.81 -11.31
N ALA A 39 -2.41 -0.95 -10.50
CA ALA A 39 -1.21 -1.70 -10.85
C ALA A 39 -1.48 -3.20 -11.11
N GLU A 40 -2.48 -3.76 -10.45
CA GLU A 40 -2.84 -5.17 -10.57
C GLU A 40 -3.67 -5.46 -11.82
N ALA A 41 -4.62 -4.59 -12.16
CA ALA A 41 -5.70 -4.95 -13.07
C ALA A 41 -6.04 -3.91 -14.15
N LEU A 42 -5.57 -2.66 -14.09
CA LEU A 42 -5.95 -1.64 -15.07
C LEU A 42 -5.39 -1.96 -16.47
N ILE A 43 -6.27 -2.03 -17.46
CA ILE A 43 -5.97 -2.29 -18.88
C ILE A 43 -5.88 -0.98 -19.66
N ASP A 44 -6.91 -0.14 -19.53
CA ASP A 44 -7.05 1.12 -20.26
C ASP A 44 -7.75 2.15 -19.38
N SER A 45 -7.45 3.42 -19.61
CA SER A 45 -8.13 4.55 -18.97
C SER A 45 -8.24 5.71 -19.96
N ARG A 46 -9.48 6.16 -20.19
CA ARG A 46 -9.79 7.30 -21.05
C ARG A 46 -10.51 8.36 -20.24
N ARG A 47 -10.22 9.62 -20.56
CA ARG A 47 -10.88 10.79 -19.99
C ARG A 47 -11.25 11.74 -21.11
N ASP A 48 -12.45 12.31 -21.00
CA ASP A 48 -12.93 13.40 -21.84
C ASP A 48 -13.67 14.42 -20.95
N GLY A 49 -12.98 15.47 -20.54
CA GLY A 49 -13.52 16.49 -19.63
C GLY A 49 -13.99 15.89 -18.30
N ALA A 50 -15.29 16.04 -18.02
CA ALA A 50 -15.95 15.54 -16.80
C ALA A 50 -16.52 14.11 -16.95
N HIS A 51 -15.94 13.32 -17.85
CA HIS A 51 -16.25 11.93 -18.08
C HIS A 51 -14.97 11.09 -18.13
N ALA A 52 -14.98 9.91 -17.53
CA ALA A 52 -13.90 8.94 -17.64
C ALA A 52 -14.41 7.50 -17.72
N GLU A 53 -13.64 6.67 -18.43
CA GLU A 53 -13.85 5.22 -18.50
C GLU A 53 -12.54 4.51 -18.16
N LEU A 54 -12.61 3.60 -17.19
CA LEU A 54 -11.51 2.73 -16.79
C LEU A 54 -11.90 1.27 -17.02
N ARG A 55 -10.99 0.50 -17.60
CA ARG A 55 -11.20 -0.93 -17.88
C ARG A 55 -10.19 -1.73 -17.10
N PHE A 56 -10.66 -2.68 -16.31
CA PHE A 56 -9.84 -3.57 -15.49
C PHE A 56 -9.97 -4.99 -16.01
N THR A 57 -8.89 -5.76 -15.98
CA THR A 57 -8.95 -7.21 -16.22
C THR A 57 -9.70 -7.89 -15.09
N ALA A 58 -10.48 -8.92 -15.41
CA ALA A 58 -11.20 -9.69 -14.41
C ALA A 58 -10.20 -10.49 -13.55
N VAL A 59 -9.90 -9.98 -12.35
CA VAL A 59 -9.16 -10.68 -11.29
C VAL A 59 -10.12 -11.18 -10.21
N PRO A 60 -9.78 -12.23 -9.45
CA PRO A 60 -10.60 -12.68 -8.31
C PRO A 60 -10.88 -11.54 -7.33
N GLY A 61 -12.16 -11.23 -7.10
CA GLY A 61 -12.59 -10.11 -6.24
C GLY A 61 -12.33 -8.72 -6.81
N GLY A 62 -11.83 -8.60 -8.04
CA GLY A 62 -11.52 -7.32 -8.69
C GLY A 62 -12.75 -6.43 -8.82
N ARG A 63 -13.87 -6.99 -9.28
CA ARG A 63 -15.16 -6.28 -9.34
C ARG A 63 -15.52 -5.68 -7.99
N ASP A 64 -15.54 -6.49 -6.93
CA ASP A 64 -15.98 -6.03 -5.62
C ASP A 64 -15.08 -4.92 -5.07
N ARG A 65 -13.78 -4.96 -5.40
CA ARG A 65 -12.85 -3.87 -5.10
C ARG A 65 -13.15 -2.60 -5.90
N VAL A 66 -13.42 -2.70 -7.20
CA VAL A 66 -13.84 -1.55 -8.03
C VAL A 66 -15.14 -0.95 -7.47
N ALA A 67 -16.13 -1.78 -7.13
CA ALA A 67 -17.41 -1.35 -6.59
C ALA A 67 -17.27 -0.69 -5.21
N ALA A 68 -16.42 -1.24 -4.33
CA ALA A 68 -16.17 -0.65 -3.03
C ALA A 68 -15.51 0.73 -3.13
N ILE A 69 -14.54 0.89 -4.03
CA ILE A 69 -13.93 2.20 -4.29
C ILE A 69 -14.97 3.16 -4.86
N ALA A 70 -15.73 2.75 -5.88
CA ALA A 70 -16.74 3.58 -6.51
C ALA A 70 -17.78 4.10 -5.50
N ALA A 71 -18.34 3.21 -4.67
CA ALA A 71 -19.31 3.60 -3.64
C ALA A 71 -18.71 4.60 -2.65
N ALA A 72 -17.48 4.37 -2.22
CA ALA A 72 -16.84 5.21 -1.24
C ALA A 72 -16.34 6.55 -1.82
N GLU A 73 -16.14 6.64 -3.13
CA GLU A 73 -15.92 7.92 -3.82
C GLU A 73 -17.21 8.68 -4.05
N GLU A 74 -18.32 8.02 -4.37
CA GLU A 74 -19.63 8.70 -4.43
C GLU A 74 -20.05 9.26 -3.06
N GLU A 75 -19.66 8.62 -1.95
CA GLU A 75 -19.85 9.15 -0.60
C GLU A 75 -19.00 10.41 -0.33
N CYS A 76 -17.71 10.39 -0.71
CA CYS A 76 -16.80 11.53 -0.52
C CYS A 76 -17.08 12.68 -1.51
N CYS A 77 -17.49 12.35 -2.73
CA CYS A 77 -17.72 13.24 -3.85
C CYS A 77 -19.14 13.04 -4.40
N ALA A 78 -20.15 13.47 -3.63
CA ALA A 78 -21.58 13.28 -3.96
C ALA A 78 -22.07 13.89 -5.29
N PHE A 79 -21.22 14.66 -5.97
CA PHE A 79 -21.47 15.23 -7.29
C PHE A 79 -21.01 14.31 -8.43
N LEU A 80 -20.27 13.24 -8.13
CA LEU A 80 -19.86 12.22 -9.07
C LEU A 80 -20.91 11.12 -9.16
N HIS A 81 -21.01 10.53 -10.34
CA HIS A 81 -21.75 9.31 -10.60
C HIS A 81 -20.79 8.27 -11.12
N MET A 82 -20.71 7.14 -10.43
CA MET A 82 -19.81 6.05 -10.75
C MET A 82 -20.60 4.78 -11.06
N LYS A 83 -20.38 4.22 -12.25
CA LYS A 83 -21.07 3.02 -12.70
C LYS A 83 -20.07 1.90 -12.93
N VAL A 84 -20.27 0.79 -12.22
CA VAL A 84 -19.49 -0.44 -12.40
C VAL A 84 -20.31 -1.44 -13.21
N VAL A 85 -19.73 -1.94 -14.30
CA VAL A 85 -20.33 -2.93 -15.20
C VAL A 85 -19.38 -4.11 -15.37
N ASP A 86 -19.89 -5.32 -15.13
CA ASP A 86 -19.20 -6.56 -15.44
C ASP A 86 -19.29 -6.85 -16.94
N GLU A 87 -18.15 -7.16 -17.54
CA GLU A 87 -17.99 -7.63 -18.90
C GLU A 87 -17.33 -9.02 -18.86
N PRO A 88 -17.39 -9.84 -19.92
CA PRO A 88 -16.98 -11.25 -19.86
C PRO A 88 -15.58 -11.54 -19.30
N ASN A 89 -14.61 -10.63 -19.50
CA ASN A 89 -13.24 -10.75 -19.00
C ASN A 89 -12.73 -9.47 -18.37
N GLU A 90 -13.62 -8.51 -18.11
CA GLU A 90 -13.24 -7.16 -17.71
C GLU A 90 -14.27 -6.59 -16.74
N VAL A 91 -13.85 -5.59 -15.98
CA VAL A 91 -14.74 -4.73 -15.20
C VAL A 91 -14.58 -3.33 -15.76
N LYS A 92 -15.69 -2.70 -16.15
CA LYS A 92 -15.70 -1.31 -16.61
C LYS A 92 -16.22 -0.40 -15.50
N LEU A 93 -15.44 0.63 -15.18
CA LEU A 93 -15.85 1.74 -14.34
C LEU A 93 -16.05 2.97 -15.23
N THR A 94 -17.24 3.55 -15.20
CA THR A 94 -17.54 4.86 -15.78
C THR A 94 -17.67 5.88 -14.65
N ILE A 95 -17.06 7.05 -14.81
CA ILE A 95 -17.12 8.17 -13.86
C ILE A 95 -17.66 9.39 -14.61
N ASP A 96 -18.77 9.95 -14.14
CA ASP A 96 -19.42 11.13 -14.68
C ASP A 96 -19.53 12.22 -13.61
N GLY A 97 -19.44 13.48 -14.01
CA GLY A 97 -19.66 14.61 -13.11
C GLY A 97 -20.04 15.89 -13.86
N PRO A 98 -20.37 16.96 -13.13
CA PRO A 98 -20.54 18.29 -13.71
C PRO A 98 -19.22 18.81 -14.32
N ALA A 99 -19.29 19.81 -15.20
CA ALA A 99 -18.12 20.26 -15.97
C ALA A 99 -16.93 20.73 -15.09
N ASP A 100 -17.22 21.27 -13.91
CA ASP A 100 -16.24 21.70 -12.90
C ASP A 100 -15.59 20.53 -12.14
N ALA A 101 -16.12 19.31 -12.24
CA ALA A 101 -15.54 18.10 -11.67
C ALA A 101 -14.36 17.52 -12.47
N ALA A 102 -14.04 18.07 -13.65
CA ALA A 102 -13.03 17.51 -14.56
C ALA A 102 -11.65 17.30 -13.90
N VAL A 103 -11.26 18.18 -12.96
CA VAL A 103 -10.00 18.07 -12.21
C VAL A 103 -10.06 16.92 -11.19
N VAL A 104 -11.19 16.77 -10.48
CA VAL A 104 -11.35 15.67 -9.52
C VAL A 104 -11.34 14.31 -10.23
N ILE A 105 -12.00 14.24 -11.40
CA ILE A 105 -11.99 13.04 -12.24
C ILE A 105 -10.58 12.73 -12.75
N GLU A 106 -9.77 13.75 -13.05
CA GLU A 106 -8.35 13.58 -13.37
C GLU A 106 -7.58 12.94 -12.23
N ASP A 107 -7.69 13.51 -11.03
CA ASP A 107 -6.98 13.03 -9.84
C ASP A 107 -7.35 11.57 -9.52
N LEU A 108 -8.62 11.19 -9.69
CA LEU A 108 -9.08 9.81 -9.52
C LEU A 108 -8.46 8.87 -10.57
N VAL A 109 -8.50 9.25 -11.85
CA VAL A 109 -7.90 8.45 -12.93
C VAL A 109 -6.39 8.28 -12.70
N ASP A 110 -5.70 9.34 -12.26
CA ASP A 110 -4.27 9.30 -11.98
C ASP A 110 -3.96 8.44 -10.74
N ALA A 111 -4.81 8.46 -9.71
CA ALA A 111 -4.68 7.56 -8.57
C ALA A 111 -4.78 6.08 -8.98
N PHE A 112 -5.66 5.73 -9.94
CA PHE A 112 -5.72 4.38 -10.52
C PHE A 112 -4.54 4.05 -11.44
N ARG A 113 -3.98 5.01 -12.16
CA ARG A 113 -2.74 4.78 -12.91
C ARG A 113 -1.56 4.54 -11.96
N GLY A 114 -1.70 4.98 -10.71
CA GLY A 114 -0.61 5.07 -9.76
C GLY A 114 0.36 6.16 -10.17
N PRO A 115 1.44 6.37 -9.40
CA PRO A 115 2.51 7.23 -9.89
C PRO A 115 2.98 6.67 -11.23
N GLU A 116 2.90 7.47 -12.30
CA GLU A 116 3.81 7.27 -13.43
C GLU A 116 5.17 7.10 -12.79
N ARG A 117 5.77 5.92 -12.95
CA ARG A 117 7.09 5.63 -12.37
C ARG A 117 7.95 6.85 -12.69
N PRO A 118 8.40 7.62 -11.69
CA PRO A 118 9.07 8.87 -12.00
C PRO A 118 10.19 8.54 -12.97
N LEU A 119 10.19 9.17 -14.15
CA LEU A 119 11.44 9.35 -14.85
C LEU A 119 12.43 9.83 -13.79
N ARG A 120 13.51 9.08 -13.66
CA ARG A 120 14.44 9.08 -12.54
C ARG A 120 15.19 10.42 -12.42
N THR A 121 14.50 11.53 -12.23
CA THR A 121 15.06 12.88 -12.16
C THR A 121 14.11 13.79 -11.39
N SER A 122 14.39 13.98 -10.12
CA SER A 122 14.56 15.31 -9.51
C SER A 122 14.44 15.15 -8.01
N ARG A 123 15.60 15.05 -7.34
CA ARG A 123 15.67 15.33 -5.91
C ARG A 123 15.43 16.82 -5.78
N VAL A 124 14.20 17.23 -5.49
CA VAL A 124 13.98 18.49 -4.79
C VAL A 124 14.66 18.33 -3.43
N PRO A 125 15.64 19.18 -3.06
CA PRO A 125 16.26 19.09 -1.75
C PRO A 125 15.24 19.54 -0.71
N VAL A 126 14.50 18.59 -0.13
CA VAL A 126 13.78 18.84 1.12
C VAL A 126 14.84 19.09 2.18
N LYS A 127 14.95 20.33 2.63
CA LYS A 127 15.84 20.72 3.74
C LYS A 127 15.26 20.14 5.03
N VAL A 128 15.63 18.89 5.32
CA VAL A 128 15.32 18.26 6.61
C VAL A 128 16.09 19.04 7.68
N VAL A 129 15.36 19.83 8.48
CA VAL A 129 15.88 20.41 9.72
C VAL A 129 16.10 19.25 10.69
N GLY A 130 17.32 18.69 10.65
CA GLY A 130 17.79 17.71 11.62
C GLY A 130 18.21 18.40 12.90
N LYS A 131 17.46 18.17 13.98
CA LYS A 131 17.89 18.51 15.33
C LYS A 131 18.93 17.47 15.76
N SER A 132 20.18 17.92 15.84
CA SER A 132 21.33 17.15 16.31
C SER A 132 21.06 16.43 17.63
N GLY A 133 21.45 15.16 17.73
CA GLY A 133 21.55 14.46 19.00
C GLY A 133 21.85 12.98 18.86
N ALA A 134 22.97 12.57 19.48
CA ALA A 134 23.41 11.20 19.75
C ALA A 134 23.96 10.37 18.57
N ALA A 135 25.28 10.46 18.40
CA ALA A 135 26.08 9.41 17.80
C ALA A 135 25.93 8.10 18.59
N VAL A 136 25.58 7.01 17.90
CA VAL A 136 25.91 5.64 18.34
C VAL A 136 26.87 5.05 17.32
N ALA A 137 28.07 4.78 17.81
CA ALA A 137 29.14 4.15 17.07
C ALA A 137 28.87 2.66 16.85
N GLY A 138 29.21 2.17 15.66
CA GLY A 138 29.58 0.78 15.42
C GLY A 138 28.45 -0.14 14.93
N ALA A 139 28.54 -0.55 13.66
CA ALA A 139 28.42 -1.94 13.23
C ALA A 139 28.51 -2.05 11.68
N SER A 140 29.68 -1.75 11.12
CA SER A 140 30.00 -2.04 9.71
C SER A 140 30.49 -3.49 9.51
N VAL A 141 29.85 -4.46 10.17
CA VAL A 141 30.19 -5.90 10.05
C VAL A 141 28.91 -6.73 10.03
N LEU A 142 28.08 -6.60 8.99
CA LEU A 142 27.06 -7.61 8.69
C LEU A 142 26.69 -7.66 7.20
N MET A 143 27.67 -7.53 6.31
CA MET A 143 27.47 -7.72 4.87
C MET A 143 28.46 -8.73 4.26
N VAL A 144 28.87 -9.73 5.06
CA VAL A 144 29.67 -10.88 4.60
C VAL A 144 29.03 -12.23 4.98
N LEU A 145 27.93 -12.22 5.76
CA LEU A 145 27.23 -13.45 6.19
C LEU A 145 25.92 -13.72 5.41
N CYS A 146 25.80 -13.22 4.17
CA CYS A 146 24.60 -13.45 3.34
C CYS A 146 24.78 -14.57 2.29
N CYS A 147 26.00 -14.99 1.99
CA CYS A 147 26.26 -15.93 0.89
C CYS A 147 26.42 -17.41 1.29
N ALA A 148 26.31 -17.76 2.59
CA ALA A 148 26.46 -19.15 3.04
C ALA A 148 25.28 -19.71 3.86
N VAL A 149 24.20 -18.94 4.06
CA VAL A 149 23.02 -19.36 4.85
C VAL A 149 21.69 -19.09 4.12
N GLY A 150 21.67 -19.23 2.79
CA GLY A 150 20.44 -19.67 2.11
C GLY A 150 20.35 -21.17 2.34
N PRO A 151 19.33 -21.76 3.00
CA PRO A 151 17.89 -21.45 2.89
C PRO A 151 17.08 -21.57 4.23
N ALA A 152 17.70 -21.49 5.41
CA ALA A 152 17.06 -21.93 6.66
C ALA A 152 16.07 -20.94 7.32
N VAL A 153 15.89 -19.72 6.78
CA VAL A 153 15.07 -18.67 7.44
C VAL A 153 13.66 -18.55 6.83
N LEU A 154 13.33 -19.34 5.81
CA LEU A 154 12.01 -19.41 5.17
C LEU A 154 11.01 -20.34 5.88
N GLY A 155 11.32 -20.81 7.10
CA GLY A 155 10.44 -21.68 7.89
C GLY A 155 9.72 -21.02 9.08
N ALA A 156 9.91 -19.71 9.31
CA ALA A 156 9.49 -19.07 10.57
C ALA A 156 8.23 -18.19 10.49
N VAL A 157 7.61 -17.99 9.31
CA VAL A 157 6.45 -17.07 9.19
C VAL A 157 5.14 -17.78 8.80
N ALA A 158 5.16 -19.10 8.58
CA ALA A 158 3.99 -19.88 8.15
C ALA A 158 3.32 -20.72 9.27
N GLY A 159 3.53 -20.38 10.54
CA GLY A 159 3.11 -21.21 11.68
C GLY A 159 2.27 -20.52 12.76
N ALA A 160 1.68 -19.36 12.49
CA ALA A 160 0.95 -18.61 13.53
C ALA A 160 -0.56 -18.89 13.60
N MET A 161 -1.14 -19.66 12.67
CA MET A 161 -2.61 -19.79 12.58
C MET A 161 -3.19 -21.18 12.89
N ILE A 162 -2.38 -22.16 13.33
CA ILE A 162 -2.91 -23.45 13.79
C ILE A 162 -2.17 -23.94 15.06
N GLY A 163 -2.80 -23.69 16.21
CA GLY A 163 -3.00 -24.74 17.22
C GLY A 163 -1.97 -24.90 18.35
N GLY A 164 -2.32 -24.38 19.54
CA GLY A 164 -2.18 -25.07 20.83
C GLY A 164 -0.82 -25.66 21.23
N TRP A 165 -0.84 -26.50 22.27
CA TRP A 165 0.35 -27.07 22.95
C TRP A 165 1.36 -27.75 22.00
N PHE A 166 0.92 -28.21 20.83
CA PHE A 166 1.77 -28.85 19.82
C PHE A 166 2.82 -27.91 19.22
N GLY A 167 2.52 -26.62 19.05
CA GLY A 167 3.50 -25.64 18.57
C GLY A 167 4.67 -25.44 19.54
N ILE A 168 4.40 -25.46 20.84
CA ILE A 168 5.41 -25.33 21.89
C ILE A 168 6.31 -26.58 21.92
N ALA A 169 5.72 -27.78 21.81
CA ALA A 169 6.47 -29.03 21.81
C ALA A 169 7.45 -29.13 20.62
N ALA A 170 7.02 -28.71 19.43
CA ALA A 170 7.88 -28.68 18.25
C ALA A 170 9.05 -27.70 18.40
N ALA A 171 8.82 -26.51 18.94
CA ALA A 171 9.86 -25.51 19.19
C ALA A 171 10.93 -26.01 20.18
N VAL A 172 10.52 -26.70 21.25
CA VAL A 172 11.45 -27.27 22.25
C VAL A 172 12.31 -28.39 21.63
N LEU A 173 11.72 -29.28 20.82
CA LEU A 173 12.47 -30.35 20.16
C LEU A 173 13.55 -29.81 19.20
N VAL A 174 13.22 -28.76 18.44
CA VAL A 174 14.18 -28.10 17.55
C VAL A 174 15.34 -27.48 18.34
N ALA A 175 15.04 -26.77 19.42
CA ALA A 175 16.07 -26.15 20.28
C ALA A 175 17.02 -27.20 20.88
N VAL A 176 16.49 -28.32 21.37
CA VAL A 176 17.29 -29.43 21.92
C VAL A 176 18.15 -30.09 20.84
N GLY A 177 17.59 -30.34 19.66
CA GLY A 177 18.33 -30.92 18.53
C GLY A 177 19.49 -30.05 18.06
N VAL A 178 19.29 -28.73 17.96
CA VAL A 178 20.34 -27.76 17.58
C VAL A 178 21.44 -27.71 18.65
N GLY A 179 21.08 -27.66 19.93
CA GLY A 179 22.05 -27.66 21.04
C GLY A 179 22.97 -28.88 21.04
N LEU A 180 22.40 -30.08 20.84
CA LEU A 180 23.15 -31.34 20.75
C LEU A 180 24.07 -31.39 19.52
N GLY A 181 23.62 -30.86 18.37
CA GLY A 181 24.41 -30.80 17.15
C GLY A 181 25.64 -29.89 17.27
N VAL A 182 25.49 -28.75 17.94
CA VAL A 182 26.60 -27.80 18.18
C VAL A 182 27.62 -28.38 19.15
N GLN A 183 27.19 -29.07 20.21
CA GLN A 183 28.13 -29.70 21.15
C GLN A 183 28.91 -30.85 20.51
N ARG A 184 28.27 -31.68 19.67
CA ARG A 184 29.00 -32.74 18.93
C ARG A 184 30.10 -32.19 18.02
N ARG A 185 29.90 -31.01 17.40
CA ARG A 185 30.93 -30.40 16.54
C ARG A 185 32.12 -29.84 17.35
N LYS A 186 31.86 -29.28 18.54
CA LYS A 186 32.95 -28.80 19.42
C LYS A 186 33.81 -29.92 20.00
N GLY A 187 33.30 -31.14 20.10
CA GLY A 187 34.08 -32.31 20.53
C GLY A 187 35.05 -32.87 19.49
N ALA A 188 34.94 -32.49 18.22
CA ALA A 188 35.72 -33.08 17.12
C ALA A 188 36.94 -32.23 16.68
N SER A 189 37.16 -31.06 17.26
CA SER A 189 38.21 -30.11 16.85
C SER A 189 39.32 -29.96 17.90
N GLY A 190 39.87 -31.08 18.37
CA GLY A 190 40.99 -31.07 19.31
C GLY A 190 41.83 -32.33 19.21
N THR A 191 42.82 -32.33 18.31
CA THR A 191 44.21 -32.82 18.48
C THR A 191 44.88 -32.90 17.11
N GLY A 192 45.59 -31.85 16.72
CA GLY A 192 46.51 -31.85 15.59
C GLY A 192 47.82 -31.21 16.03
N SER A 193 48.70 -32.03 16.62
CA SER A 193 50.05 -31.67 17.07
C SER A 193 50.92 -31.29 15.87
N CYS A 194 51.54 -30.11 15.89
CA CYS A 194 52.64 -29.77 15.00
C CYS A 194 53.90 -30.54 15.43
N SER A 195 54.31 -31.54 14.65
CA SER A 195 55.67 -32.06 14.69
C SER A 195 56.53 -31.26 13.71
N CYS A 196 57.47 -30.47 14.24
CA CYS A 196 58.64 -30.04 13.49
C CYS A 196 59.61 -31.22 13.36
N SER A 197 60.12 -31.47 12.17
CA SER A 197 61.34 -32.25 11.95
C SER A 197 62.15 -31.59 10.85
N CYS A 198 63.36 -31.21 11.25
CA CYS A 198 64.60 -30.87 10.53
C CYS A 198 64.53 -29.93 9.31
#